data_AF-A0A699YPR9-F1
#
_entry.id   AF-A0A699YPR9-F1
#
_cell.length_a   1.000
_cell.length_b   1.000
_cell.length_c   1.000
_cell.angle_alpha   90.00
_cell.angle_beta   90.00
_cell.angle_gamma   90.00
#
_symmetry.space_group_name_H-M   'P 1'
#
loop_
_entity.id
_entity.type
_entity.pdbx_description
1 polymer ?
#
loop_
_entity_poly.entity_id
_entity_poly.type
_entity_poly.pdbx_seq_one_letter_code
_entity_poly.pdbx_strand_id
1 'polypeptide(L)'
;MCRLGQPDIKILDGSWYLPPQGRDGQVEYRSARIPGALFFDVERICDLCSSLPHMLPPAPCFAAAMDALGIRNQDTVVVYDGMGVFSAPR
;
A
#
# COMPACT_ATOMS: atom_id res chain seq x y z
N MET A 1 18.01 -15.73 -10.20
CA MET A 1 17.86 -16.13 -8.78
C MET A 1 16.64 -15.39 -8.24
N CYS A 2 15.56 -16.11 -7.89
CA CYS A 2 14.29 -15.51 -7.51
C CYS A 2 14.43 -14.83 -6.13
N ARG A 3 14.17 -13.51 -6.05
CA ARG A 3 14.27 -12.73 -4.80
C ARG A 3 12.95 -12.66 -4.02
N LEU A 4 11.85 -13.15 -4.60
CA LEU A 4 10.53 -13.12 -3.96
C LEU A 4 10.54 -14.02 -2.70
N GLY A 5 10.23 -13.43 -1.54
CA GLY A 5 10.18 -14.14 -0.26
C GLY A 5 11.36 -13.91 0.69
N GLN A 6 12.34 -13.06 0.33
CA GLN A 6 13.37 -12.66 1.29
C GLN A 6 12.76 -11.73 2.35
N PRO A 7 13.14 -11.85 3.64
CA PRO A 7 12.50 -11.11 4.73
C PRO A 7 12.74 -9.59 4.68
N ASP A 8 13.76 -9.15 3.94
CA ASP A 8 14.11 -7.76 3.65
C ASP A 8 13.35 -7.18 2.45
N ILE A 9 12.53 -7.97 1.73
CA ILE A 9 11.68 -7.47 0.65
C ILE A 9 10.23 -7.43 1.12
N LYS A 10 9.64 -6.23 1.12
CA LYS A 10 8.24 -5.98 1.48
C LYS A 10 7.46 -5.65 0.22
N ILE A 11 6.47 -6.46 -0.09
CA ILE A 11 5.59 -6.23 -1.24
C ILE A 11 4.34 -5.52 -0.74
N LEU A 12 4.04 -4.35 -1.27
CA LEU A 12 2.87 -3.56 -0.93
C LEU A 12 1.89 -3.52 -2.10
N ASP A 13 0.66 -3.92 -1.82
CA ASP A 13 -0.48 -3.70 -2.69
C ASP A 13 -1.09 -2.34 -2.34
N GLY A 14 -0.87 -1.36 -3.22
CA GLY A 14 -1.42 0.00 -3.12
C GLY A 14 -2.71 0.17 -3.90
N SER A 15 -3.42 -0.91 -4.25
CA SER A 15 -4.61 -0.85 -5.08
C SER A 15 -5.70 -0.01 -4.41
N TRP A 16 -5.90 1.18 -4.96
CA TRP A 16 -7.03 2.05 -4.68
C TRP A 16 -7.73 2.42 -5.98
N TYR A 17 -9.06 2.55 -5.92
CA TYR A 17 -9.94 2.78 -7.05
C TYR A 17 -10.87 3.95 -6.79
N LEU A 18 -11.22 4.69 -7.84
CA LEU A 18 -12.21 5.76 -7.72
C LEU A 18 -13.61 5.16 -7.46
N PRO A 19 -14.47 5.81 -6.65
CA PRO A 19 -15.82 5.31 -6.36
C PRO A 19 -16.67 4.90 -7.60
N PRO A 20 -16.62 5.62 -8.74
CA PRO A 20 -17.38 5.24 -9.94
C PRO A 20 -16.90 3.95 -10.60
N GLN A 21 -15.71 3.45 -10.27
CA GLN A 21 -15.18 2.20 -10.83
C GLN A 21 -15.84 0.97 -10.19
N GLY A 22 -16.50 1.12 -9.03
CA GLY A 22 -17.21 0.03 -8.35
C GLY A 22 -16.29 -1.13 -7.92
N ARG A 23 -14.98 -0.88 -7.81
CA ARG A 23 -13.96 -1.84 -7.41
C ARG A 23 -13.48 -1.53 -6.00
N ASP A 24 -13.21 -2.57 -5.24
CA ASP A 24 -12.70 -2.47 -3.87
C ASP A 24 -11.32 -3.16 -3.81
N GLY A 25 -10.28 -2.36 -3.63
CA GLY A 25 -8.90 -2.85 -3.60
C GLY A 25 -8.64 -3.80 -2.43
N GLN A 26 -9.33 -3.62 -1.30
CA GLN A 26 -9.20 -4.54 -0.17
C GLN A 26 -9.85 -5.89 -0.48
N VAL A 27 -11.00 -5.91 -1.14
CA VAL A 27 -11.67 -7.14 -1.58
C VAL A 27 -10.82 -7.87 -2.62
N GLU A 28 -10.27 -7.15 -3.60
CA GLU A 28 -9.41 -7.73 -4.63
C GLU A 28 -8.12 -8.29 -4.04
N TYR A 29 -7.45 -7.55 -3.15
CA TYR A 29 -6.27 -8.02 -2.41
C TYR A 29 -6.55 -9.30 -1.60
N ARG A 30 -7.77 -9.49 -1.09
CA ARG A 30 -8.18 -10.73 -0.41
C ARG A 30 -8.45 -11.87 -1.40
N SER A 31 -8.92 -11.56 -2.59
CA SER A 31 -9.26 -12.54 -3.63
C SER A 31 -8.01 -13.06 -4.36
N ALA A 32 -7.14 -12.16 -4.80
CA ALA A 32 -5.91 -12.49 -5.51
C ALA A 32 -4.85 -11.43 -5.23
N ARG A 33 -3.67 -11.87 -4.77
CA ARG A 33 -2.52 -11.00 -4.50
C ARG A 33 -1.22 -11.75 -4.68
N ILE A 34 -0.11 -11.01 -4.72
CA ILE A 34 1.21 -11.63 -4.65
C ILE A 34 1.37 -12.30 -3.27
N PRO A 35 1.84 -13.56 -3.18
CA PRO A 35 2.09 -14.22 -1.91
C PRO A 35 3.02 -13.39 -1.02
N GLY A 36 2.61 -13.13 0.21
CA GLY A 36 3.36 -12.30 1.17
C GLY A 36 3.23 -10.79 0.99
N ALA A 37 2.42 -10.32 0.03
CA ALA A 37 2.08 -8.90 -0.06
C ALA A 37 1.31 -8.43 1.17
N LEU A 38 1.49 -7.17 1.52
CA LEU A 38 0.75 -6.42 2.54
C LEU A 38 -0.14 -5.40 1.83
N PHE A 39 -1.30 -5.08 2.40
CA PHE A 39 -2.19 -4.08 1.84
C PHE A 39 -1.85 -2.70 2.39
N PHE A 40 -1.56 -1.74 1.51
CA PHE A 40 -1.36 -0.34 1.86
C PHE A 40 -2.69 0.40 1.67
N ASP A 41 -3.35 0.68 2.79
CA ASP A 41 -4.67 1.31 2.80
C ASP A 41 -4.52 2.85 2.73
N VAL A 42 -4.58 3.40 1.52
CA VAL A 42 -4.43 4.86 1.28
C VAL A 42 -5.55 5.68 1.94
N GLU A 43 -6.71 5.08 2.23
CA GLU A 43 -7.79 5.75 2.98
C GLU A 43 -7.42 5.91 4.46
N ARG A 44 -6.62 4.99 5.00
CA ARG A 44 -6.18 5.02 6.40
C ARG A 44 -4.81 5.65 6.60
N ILE A 45 -3.91 5.51 5.64
CA ILE A 45 -2.55 6.04 5.66
C ILE A 45 -2.52 7.36 4.89
N CYS A 46 -3.36 8.30 5.31
CA CYS A 46 -3.41 9.66 4.79
C CYS A 46 -3.57 10.67 5.94
N ASP A 47 -3.46 11.96 5.62
CA ASP A 47 -3.75 13.03 6.57
C ASP A 47 -5.26 13.12 6.82
N LEU A 48 -5.71 12.51 7.92
CA LEU A 48 -7.11 12.55 8.37
C LEU A 48 -7.55 13.92 8.92
N CYS A 49 -6.62 14.85 9.14
CA CYS A 49 -6.93 16.21 9.58
C CYS A 49 -7.16 17.18 8.41
N SER A 50 -6.80 16.78 7.19
CA SER A 50 -7.01 17.57 5.98
C SER A 50 -8.48 17.52 5.53
N SER A 51 -8.97 18.62 4.96
CA SER A 51 -10.27 18.67 4.29
C SER A 51 -10.25 18.03 2.89
N LEU A 52 -9.07 17.69 2.38
CA LEU A 52 -8.86 17.01 1.10
C LEU A 52 -8.49 15.54 1.34
N PRO A 53 -9.03 14.60 0.54
CA PRO A 53 -8.72 13.18 0.66
C PRO A 53 -7.30 12.86 0.17
N HIS A 54 -6.72 11.74 0.64
CA HIS A 54 -5.43 11.19 0.20
C HIS A 54 -4.23 12.12 0.32
N MET A 55 -4.29 13.07 1.26
CA MET A 55 -3.17 13.96 1.52
C MET A 55 -2.05 13.23 2.26
N LEU A 56 -0.82 13.68 2.02
CA LEU A 56 0.37 13.09 2.64
C LEU A 56 0.24 13.13 4.17
N PRO A 57 0.26 11.97 4.87
CA PRO A 57 0.14 11.95 6.32
C PRO A 57 1.33 12.64 6.99
N PRO A 58 1.15 13.19 8.21
CA PRO A 58 2.28 13.63 9.03
C PRO A 58 3.31 12.50 9.24
N ALA A 59 4.59 12.86 9.28
CA ALA A 59 5.69 11.90 9.47
C ALA A 59 5.48 10.87 10.60
N PRO A 60 5.02 11.23 11.83
CA PRO A 60 4.80 10.25 12.89
C PRO A 60 3.63 9.28 12.58
N CYS A 61 2.59 9.74 11.89
CA CYS A 61 1.47 8.90 11.46
C CYS A 61 1.92 7.90 10.39
N PHE A 62 2.72 8.36 9.43
CA PHE A 62 3.30 7.48 8.41
C PHE A 62 4.22 6.43 9.04
N ALA A 63 5.13 6.85 9.94
CA ALA A 63 6.05 5.94 10.63
C ALA A 63 5.30 4.84 11.40
N ALA A 64 4.27 5.21 12.18
CA ALA A 64 3.45 4.25 12.90
C ALA A 64 2.72 3.26 11.97
N ALA A 65 2.27 3.71 10.79
CA ALA A 65 1.67 2.84 9.79
C ALA A 65 2.69 1.86 9.19
N MET A 66 3.92 2.31 8.91
CA MET A 66 4.99 1.45 8.39
C MET A 66 5.43 0.41 9.44
N ASP A 67 5.50 0.80 10.71
CA ASP A 67 5.78 -0.11 11.83
C ASP A 67 4.68 -1.18 11.98
N ALA A 68 3.41 -0.78 11.87
CA ALA A 68 2.28 -1.72 11.91
C ALA A 68 2.29 -2.71 10.74
N LEU A 69 2.84 -2.31 9.59
CA LEU A 69 3.08 -3.17 8.42
C LEU A 69 4.39 -3.98 8.54
N GLY A 70 5.19 -3.76 9.58
CA GLY A 70 6.45 -4.45 9.81
C GLY A 70 7.54 -4.08 8.80
N ILE A 71 7.48 -2.86 8.26
CA ILE A 71 8.44 -2.30 7.30
C ILE A 71 9.49 -1.51 8.07
N ARG A 72 10.76 -1.79 7.80
CA ARG A 72 11.89 -1.12 8.42
C ARG A 72 12.68 -0.34 7.37
N ASN A 73 13.50 0.61 7.80
CA ASN A 73 14.26 1.49 6.90
C ASN A 73 15.23 0.77 5.96
N GLN A 74 15.68 -0.43 6.33
CA GLN A 74 16.56 -1.27 5.51
C GLN A 74 15.81 -2.18 4.53
N ASP A 75 14.48 -2.29 4.66
CA ASP A 75 13.70 -3.18 3.82
C ASP A 75 13.55 -2.56 2.43
N THR A 76 13.70 -3.38 1.39
CA THR A 76 13.38 -3.01 0.02
C THR A 76 11.86 -3.11 -0.17
N VAL A 77 11.21 -1.98 -0.42
CA VAL A 77 9.77 -1.91 -0.63
C VAL A 77 9.45 -1.96 -2.13
N VAL A 78 8.60 -2.90 -2.53
CA VAL A 78 8.07 -3.04 -3.89
C VAL A 78 6.58 -2.77 -3.87
N VAL A 79 6.14 -1.69 -4.49
CA VAL A 79 4.72 -1.31 -4.56
C VAL A 79 4.13 -1.73 -5.90
N TYR A 80 2.92 -2.28 -5.89
CA TYR A 80 2.13 -2.57 -7.10
C TYR A 80 0.67 -2.16 -6.93
N ASP A 81 -0.05 -2.05 -8.04
CA ASP A 81 -1.51 -1.87 -8.08
C ASP A 81 -2.16 -2.82 -9.09
N GLY A 82 -3.46 -3.08 -8.93
CA GLY A 82 -4.24 -4.00 -9.76
C GLY A 82 -4.68 -3.43 -11.12
N MET A 83 -4.37 -2.17 -11.43
CA MET A 83 -4.72 -1.52 -12.71
C MET A 83 -3.54 -1.30 -13.65
N GLY A 84 -2.31 -1.41 -13.16
CA GLY A 84 -1.13 -0.97 -13.88
C GLY A 84 -1.07 0.55 -13.96
N VAL A 85 -0.36 1.18 -13.03
CA VAL A 85 -0.06 2.63 -12.96
C VAL A 85 -1.32 3.49 -12.80
N PHE A 86 -1.96 3.35 -11.64
CA PHE A 86 -3.06 4.22 -11.23
C PHE A 86 -2.82 4.78 -9.83
N SER A 87 -2.68 3.89 -8.85
CA SER A 87 -2.51 4.23 -7.43
C SER A 87 -1.10 3.93 -6.90
N ALA A 88 -0.29 3.19 -7.66
CA ALA A 88 1.14 3.04 -7.46
C ALA A 88 1.93 3.78 -8.58
N PRO A 89 2.06 5.12 -8.50
CA PRO A 89 2.91 5.88 -9.43
C PRO A 89 4.38 5.48 -9.29
N ARG A 90 5.15 5.59 -10.39
CA ARG A 90 6.57 5.19 -10.47
C ARG A 90 7.50 6.39 -10.36
#